data_AF-A0A663M9Y8-F1
#
_entry.id   AF-A0A663M9Y8-F1
#
_cell.length_a   1.000
_cell.length_b   1.000
_cell.length_c   1.000
_cell.angle_alpha   90.00
_cell.angle_beta   90.00
_cell.angle_gamma   90.00
#
_symmetry.space_group_name_H-M   'P 1'
#
loop_
_entity.id
_entity.type
_entity.pdbx_description
1 polymer ?
#
loop_
_entity_poly.entity_id
_entity_poly.type
_entity_poly.pdbx_seq_one_letter_code
_entity_poly.pdbx_strand_id
1 'polypeptide(L)'
;MAGNRLEKIGSVFSRTRNLLRIGVIKKPVWFDVYAAFPPRREPVYRVPKPRYGKVKDVIPPIFYQEDQVRAKFYRIYGSGPRPFDLSQLNYKSTCQRFVEKFNELKEEGKIEEERLFEETGKALLASGIILQRRGTDKVAQEDHQDVGTRDSALHLQLQTVLEEVQKGKKDQKEQTPEQAETQKENPLPS
;
A
#
# COMPACT_ATOMS: atom_id res chain seq x y z
N MET A 1 6.00 41.49 20.68
CA MET A 1 6.05 41.88 19.25
C MET A 1 4.66 41.73 18.65
N ALA A 2 4.14 42.78 18.00
CA ALA A 2 2.84 42.72 17.33
C ALA A 2 2.95 41.91 16.02
N GLY A 3 2.00 41.01 15.78
CA GLY A 3 1.96 40.18 14.58
C GLY A 3 0.57 39.59 14.37
N ASN A 4 0.20 39.32 13.11
CA ASN A 4 -1.09 38.75 12.77
C ASN A 4 -1.01 37.21 12.76
N ARG A 5 -1.75 36.56 13.67
CA ARG A 5 -1.83 35.09 13.82
C ARG A 5 -2.98 34.43 13.07
N LEU A 6 -3.75 35.17 12.26
CA LEU A 6 -4.92 34.66 11.52
C LEU A 6 -4.48 33.86 10.29
N GLU A 7 -4.34 32.54 10.43
CA GLU A 7 -3.88 31.63 9.38
C GLU A 7 -4.93 31.34 8.30
N LYS A 8 -6.22 31.47 8.63
CA LYS A 8 -7.33 31.18 7.70
C LYS A 8 -7.63 32.33 6.73
N ILE A 9 -7.07 33.51 6.98
CA ILE A 9 -7.37 34.74 6.23
C ILE A 9 -6.17 35.11 5.36
N GLY A 10 -6.34 35.01 4.06
CA GLY A 10 -5.31 35.36 3.08
C GLY A 10 -4.04 34.52 3.21
N SER A 11 -2.91 35.09 2.81
CA SER A 11 -1.60 34.48 2.91
C SER A 11 -0.72 35.21 3.92
N VAL A 12 0.41 34.61 4.29
CA VAL A 12 1.41 35.30 5.13
C VAL A 12 1.93 36.56 4.43
N PHE A 13 2.11 36.52 3.11
CA PHE A 13 2.64 37.64 2.33
C PHE A 13 1.66 38.82 2.29
N SER A 14 0.38 38.59 1.97
CA SER A 14 -0.63 39.66 1.94
C SER A 14 -0.84 40.28 3.32
N ARG A 15 -0.87 39.46 4.38
CA ARG A 15 -0.99 39.97 5.77
C ARG A 15 0.22 40.80 6.20
N THR A 16 1.44 40.34 5.94
CA THR A 16 2.66 41.09 6.28
C THR A 16 2.83 42.35 5.45
N ARG A 17 2.51 42.30 4.15
CA ARG A 17 2.48 43.48 3.28
C ARG A 17 1.56 44.57 3.83
N ASN A 18 0.37 44.20 4.30
CA ASN A 18 -0.58 45.15 4.88
C ASN A 18 -0.07 45.71 6.22
N LEU A 19 0.49 44.88 7.10
CA LEU A 19 1.08 45.35 8.36
C LEU A 19 2.28 46.27 8.15
N LEU A 20 3.09 46.00 7.12
CA LEU A 20 4.21 46.87 6.72
C LEU A 20 3.70 48.22 6.21
N ARG A 21 2.64 48.22 5.38
CA ARG A 21 2.03 49.44 4.85
C ARG A 21 1.45 50.33 5.96
N ILE A 22 0.90 49.74 7.02
CA ILE A 22 0.34 50.45 8.18
C ILE A 22 1.46 50.86 9.18
N GLY A 23 2.67 50.31 9.05
CA GLY A 23 3.80 50.63 9.92
C GLY A 23 3.81 49.88 11.26
N VAL A 24 3.01 48.81 11.39
CA VAL A 24 2.89 48.03 12.65
C VAL A 24 4.12 47.14 12.89
N ILE A 25 4.75 46.65 11.82
CA ILE A 25 5.89 45.74 11.89
C ILE A 25 7.08 46.29 11.09
N LYS A 26 8.29 45.96 11.52
CA LYS A 26 9.50 46.14 10.71
C LYS A 26 9.55 45.09 9.60
N LYS A 27 10.13 45.45 8.46
CA LYS A 27 10.28 44.59 7.29
C LYS A 27 11.00 43.27 7.65
N PRO A 28 10.34 42.10 7.49
CA PRO A 28 10.99 40.81 7.70
C PRO A 28 12.03 40.53 6.62
N VAL A 29 13.10 39.81 6.97
CA VAL A 29 14.21 39.47 6.07
C VAL A 29 13.74 38.73 4.80
N TRP A 30 12.74 37.85 4.94
CA TRP A 30 12.23 37.04 3.82
C TRP A 30 11.33 37.82 2.84
N PHE A 31 10.85 39.01 3.20
CA PHE A 31 9.81 39.72 2.44
C PHE A 31 10.26 40.08 1.02
N ASP A 32 11.50 40.54 0.87
CA ASP A 32 12.06 40.91 -0.43
C ASP A 32 12.27 39.71 -1.34
N VAL A 33 12.73 38.60 -0.76
CA VAL A 33 12.90 37.33 -1.49
C VAL A 33 11.56 36.87 -2.06
N TYR A 34 10.50 36.91 -1.25
CA TYR A 34 9.16 36.53 -1.70
C TYR A 34 8.61 37.50 -2.75
N ALA A 35 8.84 38.81 -2.59
CA ALA A 35 8.37 39.81 -3.54
C ALA A 35 9.07 39.71 -4.91
N ALA A 36 10.37 39.38 -4.92
CA ALA A 36 11.14 39.17 -6.14
C ALA A 36 10.82 37.83 -6.82
N PHE A 37 10.64 36.77 -6.02
CA PHE A 37 10.41 35.41 -6.50
C PHE A 37 9.13 34.81 -5.89
N PRO A 38 7.94 35.30 -6.28
CA PRO A 38 6.68 34.80 -5.75
C PRO A 38 6.42 33.35 -6.22
N PRO A 39 5.78 32.51 -5.38
CA PRO A 39 5.41 31.16 -5.78
C PRO A 39 4.31 31.18 -6.84
N ARG A 40 4.23 30.12 -7.66
CA ARG A 40 3.18 29.99 -8.71
C ARG A 40 1.76 30.06 -8.15
N ARG A 41 1.55 29.58 -6.92
CA ARG A 41 0.27 29.63 -6.23
C ARG A 41 0.48 30.21 -4.85
N GLU A 42 -0.33 31.20 -4.51
CA GLU A 42 -0.29 31.84 -3.20
C GLU A 42 -0.74 30.85 -2.10
N PRO A 43 0.00 30.76 -0.96
CA PRO A 43 -0.33 29.87 0.15
C PRO A 43 -1.49 30.43 0.98
N VAL A 44 -2.69 30.34 0.41
CA VAL A 44 -3.94 30.70 1.07
C VAL A 44 -4.57 29.45 1.68
N TYR A 45 -5.05 29.55 2.91
CA TYR A 45 -5.79 28.48 3.57
C TYR A 45 -7.02 28.09 2.75
N ARG A 46 -7.19 26.79 2.50
CA ARG A 46 -8.38 26.23 1.85
C ARG A 46 -8.88 25.06 2.67
N VAL A 47 -10.18 25.05 2.95
CA VAL A 47 -10.83 23.92 3.62
C VAL A 47 -10.94 22.77 2.62
N PRO A 48 -10.36 21.59 2.91
CA PRO A 48 -10.60 20.41 2.09
C PRO A 48 -12.07 20.04 2.19
N LYS A 49 -12.79 20.10 1.06
CA LYS A 49 -14.20 19.71 1.01
C LYS A 49 -14.30 18.26 0.53
N PRO A 50 -15.01 17.38 1.25
CA PRO A 50 -15.32 16.05 0.74
C PRO A 50 -16.14 16.18 -0.54
N ARG A 51 -15.93 15.24 -1.46
CA ARG A 51 -16.66 15.17 -2.71
C ARG A 51 -17.89 14.29 -2.48
N TYR A 52 -19.09 14.82 -2.73
CA TYR A 52 -20.34 14.08 -2.63
C TYR A 52 -20.96 13.90 -4.02
N GLY A 53 -21.75 12.84 -4.19
CA GLY A 53 -22.41 12.52 -5.46
C GLY A 53 -21.46 11.93 -6.51
N LYS A 54 -21.77 12.13 -7.80
CA LYS A 54 -21.04 11.55 -8.94
C LYS A 54 -19.78 12.37 -9.31
N VAL A 55 -19.01 12.83 -8.31
CA VAL A 55 -17.77 13.58 -8.57
C VAL A 55 -16.62 12.58 -8.64
N LYS A 56 -16.07 12.39 -9.84
CA LYS A 56 -14.90 11.54 -10.07
C LYS A 56 -13.59 12.30 -9.83
N ASP A 57 -12.52 11.56 -9.62
CA ASP A 57 -11.19 12.14 -9.60
C ASP A 57 -10.77 12.66 -10.97
N VAL A 58 -10.06 13.78 -10.95
CA VAL A 58 -9.53 14.43 -12.16
C VAL A 58 -8.33 13.66 -12.72
N ILE A 59 -7.67 12.86 -11.88
CA ILE A 59 -6.44 12.16 -12.22
C ILE A 59 -6.81 10.79 -12.82
N PRO A 60 -6.53 10.54 -14.11
CA PRO A 60 -6.75 9.24 -14.73
C PRO A 60 -5.68 8.23 -14.29
N PRO A 61 -5.97 6.91 -14.36
CA PRO A 61 -4.96 5.89 -14.17
C PRO A 61 -3.93 5.93 -15.31
N ILE A 62 -2.67 5.60 -15.01
CA ILE A 62 -1.56 5.60 -15.98
C ILE A 62 -1.32 4.16 -16.42
N PHE A 63 -1.55 3.87 -17.69
CA PHE A 63 -1.32 2.57 -18.32
C PHE A 63 -0.50 2.73 -19.60
N TYR A 64 0.41 1.80 -19.83
CA TYR A 64 1.23 1.73 -21.04
C TYR A 64 0.90 0.49 -21.86
N GLN A 65 1.35 0.47 -23.12
CA GLN A 65 1.06 -0.64 -24.03
C GLN A 65 1.74 -1.93 -23.57
N GLU A 66 2.95 -1.83 -23.02
CA GLU A 66 3.67 -2.97 -22.48
C GLU A 66 2.99 -3.59 -21.25
N ASP A 67 2.09 -2.87 -20.56
CA ASP A 67 1.42 -3.41 -19.38
C ASP A 67 0.51 -4.60 -19.72
N GLN A 68 0.03 -4.68 -20.97
CA GLN A 68 -0.69 -5.85 -21.47
C GLN A 68 0.22 -7.09 -21.49
N VAL A 69 1.47 -6.93 -21.94
CA VAL A 69 2.48 -8.00 -22.00
C VAL A 69 2.94 -8.35 -20.58
N ARG A 70 3.18 -7.35 -19.73
CA ARG A 70 3.54 -7.56 -18.31
C ARG A 70 2.44 -8.32 -17.57
N ALA A 71 1.17 -7.98 -17.79
CA ALA A 71 0.04 -8.67 -17.17
C ALA A 71 -0.01 -10.16 -17.58
N LYS A 72 0.18 -10.45 -18.88
CA LYS A 72 0.28 -11.84 -19.38
C LYS A 72 1.49 -12.56 -18.77
N PHE A 73 2.65 -11.91 -18.73
CA PHE A 73 3.88 -12.47 -18.15
C PHE A 73 3.68 -12.83 -16.67
N TYR A 74 3.19 -11.92 -15.83
CA TYR A 74 2.99 -12.19 -14.41
C TYR A 74 1.88 -13.21 -14.14
N ARG A 75 0.88 -13.31 -15.02
CA ARG A 75 -0.15 -14.36 -14.95
C ARG A 75 0.45 -15.76 -15.18
N ILE A 76 1.38 -15.89 -16.12
CA ILE A 76 1.96 -17.17 -16.53
C ILE A 76 3.18 -17.57 -15.69
N TYR A 77 4.12 -16.64 -15.46
CA TYR A 77 5.41 -16.93 -14.84
C TYR A 77 5.54 -16.36 -13.41
N GLY A 78 4.71 -15.39 -13.03
CA GLY A 78 4.84 -14.72 -11.73
C GLY A 78 6.09 -13.85 -11.60
N SER A 79 6.52 -13.59 -10.36
CA SER A 79 7.63 -12.67 -10.05
C SER A 79 9.02 -13.22 -10.40
N GLY A 80 9.13 -14.51 -10.71
CA GLY A 80 10.41 -15.19 -10.91
C GLY A 80 11.29 -15.26 -9.65
N PRO A 81 12.46 -15.91 -9.74
CA PRO A 81 13.36 -16.11 -8.60
C PRO A 81 14.23 -14.89 -8.27
N ARG A 82 14.42 -13.96 -9.24
CA ARG A 82 15.32 -12.82 -9.07
C ARG A 82 14.54 -11.63 -8.47
N PRO A 83 14.91 -11.15 -7.27
CA PRO A 83 14.27 -9.98 -6.68
C PRO A 83 14.52 -8.73 -7.50
N PHE A 84 13.65 -7.72 -7.33
CA PHE A 84 13.85 -6.41 -7.93
C PHE A 84 14.89 -5.61 -7.14
N ASP A 85 15.86 -5.03 -7.84
CA ASP A 85 16.75 -4.03 -7.27
C ASP A 85 16.26 -2.64 -7.67
N LEU A 86 15.57 -1.97 -6.75
CA LEU A 86 15.03 -0.62 -6.96
C LEU A 86 16.06 0.49 -6.68
N SER A 87 17.27 0.14 -6.22
CA SER A 87 18.33 1.13 -5.97
C SER A 87 19.04 1.55 -7.25
N GLN A 88 19.07 0.67 -8.26
CA GLN A 88 19.67 0.91 -9.56
C GLN A 88 18.66 1.53 -10.53
N LEU A 89 18.98 2.70 -11.07
CA LEU A 89 18.11 3.40 -12.03
C LEU A 89 17.86 2.58 -13.32
N ASN A 90 18.88 1.83 -13.76
CA ASN A 90 18.84 1.08 -15.02
C ASN A 90 18.60 -0.43 -14.79
N TYR A 91 17.95 -0.81 -13.69
CA TYR A 91 17.67 -2.21 -13.40
C TYR A 91 16.69 -2.81 -14.41
N LYS A 92 17.14 -3.81 -15.17
CA LYS A 92 16.29 -4.58 -16.08
C LYS A 92 15.85 -5.88 -15.42
N SER A 93 14.59 -5.90 -14.98
CA SER A 93 13.94 -7.10 -14.48
C SER A 93 13.78 -8.16 -15.57
N THR A 94 13.51 -9.41 -15.17
CA THR A 94 13.22 -10.51 -16.10
C THR A 94 12.02 -10.19 -16.98
N CYS A 95 10.96 -9.64 -16.38
CA CYS A 95 9.78 -9.16 -17.09
C CYS A 95 10.12 -8.01 -18.06
N GLN A 96 10.98 -7.07 -17.68
CA GLN A 96 11.39 -5.99 -18.57
C GLN A 96 12.20 -6.51 -19.78
N ARG A 97 13.13 -7.45 -19.57
CA ARG A 97 13.84 -8.13 -20.66
C ARG A 97 12.89 -8.88 -21.59
N PHE A 98 11.83 -9.47 -21.03
CA PHE A 98 10.78 -10.13 -21.81
C PHE A 98 10.05 -9.15 -22.71
N VAL A 99 9.64 -7.99 -22.17
CA VAL A 99 8.98 -6.94 -22.96
C VAL A 99 9.90 -6.40 -24.06
N GLU A 100 11.18 -6.16 -23.76
CA GLU A 100 12.14 -5.69 -24.77
C GLU A 100 12.25 -6.68 -25.94
N LYS A 101 12.44 -7.98 -25.65
CA LYS A 101 12.46 -9.02 -26.68
C LYS A 101 11.14 -9.18 -27.42
N PHE A 102 10.01 -8.99 -26.73
CA PHE A 102 8.70 -8.99 -27.35
C PHE A 102 8.53 -7.86 -28.35
N ASN A 103 8.99 -6.66 -28.01
CA ASN A 103 8.93 -5.52 -28.91
C ASN A 103 9.87 -5.68 -30.10
N GLU A 104 11.09 -6.19 -29.89
CA GLU A 104 12.03 -6.50 -30.99
C GLU A 104 11.40 -7.46 -32.01
N LEU A 105 10.83 -8.59 -31.57
CA LEU A 105 10.18 -9.55 -32.46
C LEU A 105 8.91 -9.00 -33.12
N LYS A 106 8.21 -8.09 -32.43
CA LYS A 106 7.03 -7.42 -32.97
C LYS A 106 7.39 -6.45 -34.10
N GLU A 107 8.49 -5.71 -33.95
CA GLU A 107 9.01 -4.81 -34.99
C GLU A 107 9.49 -5.58 -36.22
N GLU A 108 10.03 -6.79 -36.03
CA GLU A 108 10.40 -7.67 -37.14
C GLU A 108 9.19 -8.17 -37.95
N GLY A 109 7.97 -8.12 -37.41
CA GLY A 109 6.71 -8.30 -38.15
C GLY A 109 6.43 -9.71 -38.69
N LYS A 110 7.17 -10.73 -38.24
CA LYS A 110 7.11 -12.09 -38.83
C LYS A 110 6.09 -13.03 -38.18
N ILE A 111 5.53 -12.69 -37.01
CA ILE A 111 4.87 -13.66 -36.12
C ILE A 111 3.55 -13.11 -35.55
N GLU A 112 2.53 -13.97 -35.46
CA GLU A 112 1.23 -13.68 -34.81
C GLU A 112 1.39 -13.45 -33.29
N GLU A 113 0.59 -12.56 -32.69
CA GLU A 113 0.75 -12.14 -31.28
C GLU A 113 0.75 -13.29 -30.24
N GLU A 114 -0.02 -14.36 -30.49
CA GLU A 114 -0.06 -15.53 -29.60
C GLU A 114 1.23 -16.35 -29.70
N ARG A 115 1.73 -16.56 -30.93
CA ARG A 115 3.01 -17.24 -31.18
C ARG A 115 4.20 -16.41 -30.72
N LEU A 116 4.09 -15.08 -30.84
CA LEU A 116 5.14 -14.13 -30.48
C LEU A 116 5.47 -14.24 -28.99
N PHE A 117 4.47 -14.40 -28.12
CA PHE A 117 4.68 -14.59 -26.68
C PHE A 117 5.42 -15.90 -26.35
N GLU A 118 5.17 -16.97 -27.08
CA GLU A 118 5.87 -18.24 -26.87
C GLU A 118 7.31 -18.20 -27.41
N GLU A 119 7.49 -17.57 -28.56
CA GLU A 119 8.80 -17.39 -29.19
C GLU A 119 9.72 -16.49 -28.37
N THR A 120 9.20 -15.41 -27.78
CA THR A 120 9.98 -14.61 -26.83
C THR A 120 10.39 -15.42 -25.61
N GLY A 121 9.50 -16.27 -25.09
CA GLY A 121 9.83 -17.20 -24.00
C GLY A 121 10.99 -18.13 -24.38
N LYS A 122 10.93 -18.74 -25.58
CA LYS A 122 12.01 -19.59 -26.12
C LYS A 122 13.32 -18.82 -26.30
N ALA A 123 13.26 -17.60 -26.84
CA ALA A 123 14.43 -16.74 -27.04
C ALA A 123 15.10 -16.36 -25.70
N LEU A 124 14.32 -16.08 -24.66
CA LEU A 124 14.86 -15.76 -23.34
C LEU A 124 15.47 -16.98 -22.65
N LEU A 125 14.88 -18.16 -22.81
CA LEU A 125 15.47 -19.42 -22.35
C LEU A 125 16.80 -19.69 -23.06
N ALA A 126 16.89 -19.44 -24.38
CA ALA A 126 18.13 -19.52 -25.14
C ALA A 126 19.20 -18.52 -24.65
N SER A 127 18.77 -17.35 -24.14
CA SER A 127 19.66 -16.37 -23.51
C SER A 127 20.08 -16.72 -22.06
N GLY A 128 19.62 -17.86 -21.53
CA GLY A 128 19.95 -18.33 -20.18
C GLY A 128 19.10 -17.73 -19.05
N ILE A 129 17.95 -17.11 -19.36
CA ILE A 129 17.04 -16.56 -18.35
C ILE A 129 16.06 -17.66 -17.91
N ILE A 130 15.95 -17.90 -16.60
CA ILE A 130 15.04 -18.90 -16.04
C ILE A 130 13.60 -18.35 -16.02
N LEU A 131 12.68 -19.08 -16.66
CA LEU A 131 11.24 -18.80 -16.66
C LEU A 131 10.48 -20.00 -16.09
N GLN A 132 9.95 -19.88 -14.87
CA GLN A 132 9.15 -20.91 -14.22
C GLN A 132 7.66 -20.60 -14.39
N ARG A 133 6.89 -21.53 -14.96
CA ARG A 133 5.45 -21.34 -15.11
C ARG A 133 4.74 -21.61 -13.79
N ARG A 134 3.89 -20.67 -13.38
CA ARG A 134 3.04 -20.78 -12.19
C ARG A 134 1.99 -21.86 -12.43
N GLY A 135 2.31 -23.10 -12.05
CA GLY A 135 1.39 -24.25 -12.11
C GLY A 135 2.02 -25.58 -12.53
N THR A 136 3.21 -25.60 -13.15
CA THR A 136 3.87 -26.85 -13.57
C THR A 136 4.68 -27.52 -12.44
N ASP A 137 5.05 -26.76 -11.41
CA ASP A 137 5.94 -27.25 -10.34
C ASP A 137 5.23 -28.10 -9.28
N LYS A 138 3.92 -28.35 -9.42
CA LYS A 138 3.20 -29.32 -8.57
C LYS A 138 3.30 -30.78 -9.05
N VAL A 139 3.83 -31.04 -10.25
CA VAL A 139 3.77 -32.39 -10.86
C VAL A 139 5.10 -33.15 -10.77
N ALA A 140 6.18 -32.55 -10.25
CA ALA A 140 7.51 -33.19 -10.24
C ALA A 140 8.08 -33.49 -8.85
N GLN A 141 7.34 -33.26 -7.75
CA GLN A 141 7.76 -33.62 -6.38
C GLN A 141 6.59 -34.05 -5.48
N GLU A 142 5.71 -34.92 -5.97
CA GLU A 142 4.79 -35.69 -5.11
C GLU A 142 5.03 -37.20 -5.26
N ASP A 143 6.29 -37.61 -5.29
CA ASP A 143 6.67 -38.93 -4.78
C ASP A 143 7.17 -38.74 -3.34
N HIS A 144 6.41 -39.31 -2.40
CA HIS A 144 6.53 -39.29 -0.93
C HIS A 144 5.67 -38.26 -0.17
N GLN A 145 4.42 -38.67 0.06
CA GLN A 145 3.69 -38.62 1.35
C GLN A 145 3.96 -37.41 2.26
N ASP A 146 3.12 -36.36 2.27
CA ASP A 146 2.68 -35.72 3.55
C ASP A 146 1.62 -34.59 3.45
N VAL A 147 0.77 -34.53 2.41
CA VAL A 147 -0.19 -33.40 2.29
C VAL A 147 -1.42 -33.55 3.22
N GLY A 148 -1.75 -34.77 3.66
CA GLY A 148 -2.91 -35.01 4.54
C GLY A 148 -2.65 -34.83 6.05
N THR A 149 -1.41 -34.96 6.50
CA THR A 149 -1.07 -34.98 7.93
C THR A 149 -0.98 -33.57 8.53
N ARG A 150 -0.54 -32.59 7.74
CA ARG A 150 -0.37 -31.21 8.22
C ARG A 150 -1.71 -30.51 8.48
N ASP A 151 -2.68 -30.68 7.59
CA ASP A 151 -3.99 -30.05 7.75
C ASP A 151 -4.80 -30.70 8.88
N SER A 152 -4.66 -32.01 9.08
CA SER A 152 -5.29 -32.72 10.22
C SER A 152 -4.65 -32.34 11.56
N ALA A 153 -3.32 -32.22 11.63
CA ALA A 153 -2.63 -31.77 12.84
C ALA A 153 -3.00 -30.33 13.24
N LEU A 154 -3.10 -29.42 12.26
CA LEU A 154 -3.55 -28.05 12.50
C LEU A 154 -5.01 -27.98 12.96
N HIS A 155 -5.87 -28.86 12.44
CA HIS A 155 -7.27 -28.94 12.86
C HIS A 155 -7.40 -29.43 14.31
N LEU A 156 -6.65 -30.46 14.69
CA LEU A 156 -6.61 -30.98 16.07
C LEU A 156 -6.05 -29.96 17.07
N GLN A 157 -5.04 -29.18 16.66
CA GLN A 157 -4.49 -28.09 17.47
C GLN A 157 -5.51 -26.94 17.67
N LEU A 158 -6.27 -26.58 16.64
CA LEU A 158 -7.32 -25.57 16.78
C LEU A 158 -8.47 -26.05 17.67
N GLN A 159 -8.83 -27.33 17.59
CA GLN A 159 -9.90 -27.90 18.40
C GLN A 159 -9.52 -27.96 19.88
N THR A 160 -8.27 -28.34 20.19
CA THR A 160 -7.74 -28.33 21.58
C THR A 160 -7.68 -26.93 22.17
N VAL A 161 -7.21 -25.92 21.42
CA VAL A 161 -7.20 -24.52 21.88
C VAL A 161 -8.62 -23.99 22.14
N LEU A 162 -9.60 -24.39 21.32
CA LEU A 162 -11.01 -24.00 21.53
C LEU A 162 -11.62 -24.63 22.79
N GLU A 163 -11.29 -25.88 23.09
CA GLU A 163 -11.74 -26.55 24.32
C GLU A 163 -11.11 -25.92 25.58
N GLU A 164 -9.83 -25.57 25.54
CA GLU A 164 -9.15 -24.87 26.65
C GLU A 164 -9.79 -23.50 26.94
N VAL A 165 -10.12 -22.73 25.90
CA VAL A 165 -10.79 -21.42 26.05
C VAL A 165 -12.20 -21.56 26.63
N GLN A 166 -12.92 -22.64 26.31
CA GLN A 166 -14.24 -22.91 26.88
C GLN A 166 -14.17 -23.40 28.32
N LYS A 167 -13.13 -24.17 28.67
CA LYS A 167 -12.89 -24.63 30.05
C LYS A 167 -12.50 -23.48 30.96
N GLY A 168 -11.61 -22.58 30.53
CA GLY A 168 -11.26 -21.36 31.26
C GLY A 168 -12.45 -20.42 31.49
N LYS A 169 -13.45 -20.41 30.59
CA LYS A 169 -14.72 -19.68 30.78
C LYS A 169 -15.68 -20.34 31.78
N LYS A 170 -15.59 -21.66 31.98
CA LYS A 170 -16.37 -22.39 33.00
C LYS A 170 -15.72 -22.25 34.38
N ASP A 171 -14.40 -22.32 34.45
CA ASP A 171 -13.65 -22.18 35.71
C ASP A 171 -13.78 -20.76 36.32
N GLN A 172 -13.91 -19.71 35.48
CA GLN A 172 -14.23 -18.35 35.93
C GLN A 172 -15.69 -18.18 36.43
N LYS A 173 -16.59 -19.11 36.11
CA LYS A 173 -17.99 -19.08 36.58
C LYS A 173 -18.22 -19.88 37.87
N GLU A 174 -17.31 -20.78 38.25
CA GLU A 174 -17.43 -21.59 39.47
C GLU A 174 -16.74 -20.98 40.71
N GLN A 175 -15.95 -19.90 40.57
CA GLN A 175 -15.32 -19.19 41.70
C GLN A 175 -16.07 -17.93 42.17
N THR A 176 -17.40 -17.94 42.17
CA THR A 176 -18.18 -16.97 42.96
C THR A 176 -19.47 -17.62 43.42
N PRO A 177 -19.48 -18.12 44.67
CA PRO A 177 -20.24 -17.46 45.74
C PRO A 177 -19.36 -17.38 47.00
N GLU A 178 -19.55 -16.54 48.01
CA GLU A 178 -20.73 -16.39 48.84
C GLU A 178 -20.32 -15.39 49.94
N GLN A 179 -21.04 -14.27 50.10
CA GLN A 179 -21.25 -13.55 51.36
C GLN A 179 -21.94 -12.21 51.06
N ALA A 180 -23.27 -12.28 50.94
CA ALA A 180 -24.13 -11.13 51.18
C ALA A 180 -25.27 -11.57 52.10
N GLU A 181 -25.50 -10.74 53.13
CA GLU A 181 -26.74 -10.53 53.90
C GLU A 181 -26.92 -11.21 55.27
N THR A 182 -26.79 -10.39 56.31
CA THR A 182 -27.71 -10.25 57.48
C THR A 182 -27.14 -9.10 58.35
N GLN A 183 -27.84 -8.16 58.99
CA GLN A 183 -29.21 -7.62 58.97
C GLN A 183 -29.15 -6.30 59.79
N LYS A 184 -29.92 -5.29 59.37
CA LYS A 184 -30.67 -4.27 60.15
C LYS A 184 -30.03 -3.27 61.15
N GLU A 185 -30.46 -2.02 60.91
CA GLU A 185 -30.98 -0.96 61.82
C GLU A 185 -30.05 -0.05 62.67
N ASN A 186 -29.96 1.22 62.20
CA ASN A 186 -30.17 2.54 62.88
C ASN A 186 -29.41 2.92 64.18
N PRO A 187 -29.35 4.22 64.56
CA PRO A 187 -29.19 5.47 63.79
C PRO A 187 -28.05 6.39 64.36
N LEU A 188 -27.84 7.56 63.73
CA LEU A 188 -26.97 8.68 64.17
C LEU A 188 -27.27 9.15 65.61
N PRO A 189 -26.27 9.75 66.31
CA PRO A 189 -26.37 11.21 66.51
C PRO A 189 -25.05 12.00 66.61
N SER A 190 -25.24 13.32 66.40
CA SER A 190 -24.44 14.52 66.76
C SER A 190 -23.25 14.91 65.87
#